data_AF-V4YH87-F1
#
_entry.id   AF-V4YH87-F1
#
_cell.length_a   1.000
_cell.length_b   1.000
_cell.length_c   1.000
_cell.angle_alpha   90.00
_cell.angle_beta   90.00
_cell.angle_gamma   90.00
#
_symmetry.space_group_name_H-M   'P 1'
#
loop_
_entity.id
_entity.type
_entity.pdbx_description
1 polymer ?
#
loop_
_entity_poly.entity_id
_entity_poly.type
_entity_poly.pdbx_seq_one_letter_code
_entity_poly.pdbx_strand_id
1 'polypeptide(L)'
;MSVQARVINLLEDLRQRLDITLLFIAHDLSVVRHITDRVAVMYLGEIMEIGATQDVFESPANPYTLSLLSAIPGSSRLGPAEGDRLKPQGSPPNPRYPPAGCPFATRCPVKVRPANAQELSPAAWEAIERFRGILRERARAGESLTTAVKRRLGLAADTEAIGTVVTELFGNVDLPPDAADSVTAATDRARSSPADAAADLAEEFGSVCDQEGDDIYAVGSGHESRCVRHRDQYESPSDALE
;
A
#
# COMPACT_ATOMS: atom_id res chain seq x y z
N MET A 1 -33.43 13.57 -6.27
CA MET A 1 -32.52 13.59 -7.43
C MET A 1 -31.38 14.56 -7.17
N SER A 2 -30.15 14.04 -7.06
CA SER A 2 -28.94 14.84 -6.81
C SER A 2 -28.58 15.72 -8.02
N VAL A 3 -27.95 16.88 -7.78
CA VAL A 3 -27.36 17.74 -8.82
C VAL A 3 -26.30 16.98 -9.63
N GLN A 4 -25.55 16.09 -8.97
CA GLN A 4 -24.49 15.29 -9.57
C GLN A 4 -25.02 14.36 -10.68
N ALA A 5 -26.16 13.70 -10.46
CA ALA A 5 -26.79 12.84 -11.46
C ALA A 5 -27.27 13.63 -12.70
N ARG A 6 -27.69 14.89 -12.52
CA ARG A 6 -28.07 15.76 -13.64
C ARG A 6 -26.88 16.16 -14.49
N VAL A 7 -25.73 16.45 -13.87
CA VAL A 7 -24.49 16.77 -14.59
C VAL A 7 -24.00 15.56 -15.37
N ILE A 8 -24.03 14.37 -14.76
CA ILE A 8 -23.64 13.11 -15.40
C ILE A 8 -24.48 12.82 -16.65
N ASN A 9 -25.81 12.86 -16.52
CA ASN A 9 -26.70 12.58 -17.65
C ASN A 9 -26.50 13.59 -18.80
N LEU A 10 -26.17 14.85 -18.47
CA LEU A 10 -25.83 15.85 -19.48
C LEU A 10 -24.51 15.53 -20.18
N LEU A 11 -23.48 15.12 -19.45
CA LEU A 11 -22.20 14.73 -20.05
C LEU A 11 -22.36 13.52 -20.98
N GLU A 12 -23.22 12.56 -20.62
CA GLU A 12 -23.51 11.41 -21.46
C GLU A 12 -24.28 11.79 -22.74
N ASP A 13 -25.29 12.66 -22.63
CA ASP A 13 -26.00 13.22 -23.78
C ASP A 13 -25.05 13.96 -24.73
N LEU A 14 -24.15 14.79 -24.18
CA LEU A 14 -23.16 15.52 -24.98
C LEU A 14 -22.16 14.58 -25.64
N ARG A 15 -21.70 13.53 -24.95
CA ARG A 15 -20.82 12.51 -25.52
C ARG A 15 -21.44 11.89 -26.77
N GLN A 16 -22.71 11.46 -26.67
CA GLN A 16 -23.42 10.81 -27.76
C GLN A 16 -23.73 11.76 -28.92
N ARG A 17 -24.12 13.00 -28.61
CA ARG A 17 -24.52 13.98 -29.64
C ARG A 17 -23.35 14.58 -30.40
N LEU A 18 -22.19 14.73 -29.75
CA LEU A 18 -21.02 15.40 -30.31
C LEU A 18 -19.92 14.45 -30.76
N ASP A 19 -20.07 13.14 -30.52
CA ASP A 19 -19.08 12.10 -30.85
C ASP A 19 -17.68 12.42 -30.28
N ILE A 20 -17.65 12.79 -28.99
CA ILE A 20 -16.42 13.19 -28.30
C ILE A 20 -15.92 12.09 -27.36
N THR A 21 -14.60 12.04 -27.19
CA THR A 21 -13.97 11.24 -26.13
C THR A 21 -13.93 12.03 -24.83
N LEU A 22 -14.34 11.40 -23.72
CA LEU A 22 -14.32 12.01 -22.39
C LEU A 22 -13.32 11.30 -21.48
N LEU A 23 -12.37 12.05 -20.91
CA LEU A 23 -11.57 11.60 -19.77
C LEU A 23 -12.19 12.16 -18.49
N PHE A 24 -12.61 11.27 -17.60
CA PHE A 24 -13.24 11.65 -16.34
C PHE A 24 -12.38 11.24 -15.15
N ILE A 25 -12.15 12.16 -14.20
CA ILE A 25 -11.34 11.94 -12.99
C ILE A 25 -12.24 12.11 -11.77
N ALA A 26 -12.40 11.04 -10.98
CA ALA A 26 -13.20 11.06 -9.76
C ALA A 26 -12.61 10.15 -8.68
N HIS A 27 -13.00 10.42 -7.43
CA HIS A 27 -12.64 9.63 -6.25
C HIS A 27 -13.78 8.69 -5.79
N ASP A 28 -14.98 8.85 -6.33
CA ASP A 28 -16.15 8.03 -6.03
C ASP A 28 -16.33 6.96 -7.11
N LEU A 29 -15.95 5.73 -6.77
CA LEU A 29 -16.07 4.57 -7.65
C LEU A 29 -17.52 4.26 -8.03
N SER A 30 -18.50 4.61 -7.18
CA SER A 30 -19.93 4.42 -7.49
C SER A 30 -20.35 5.22 -8.72
N VAL A 31 -19.80 6.43 -8.86
CA VAL A 31 -20.06 7.31 -10.01
C VAL A 31 -19.35 6.80 -11.25
N VAL A 32 -18.06 6.44 -11.10
CA VAL A 32 -17.22 5.95 -12.21
C VAL A 32 -17.86 4.73 -12.88
N ARG A 33 -18.42 3.80 -12.08
CA ARG A 33 -19.08 2.58 -12.57
C ARG A 33 -20.18 2.84 -13.60
N HIS A 34 -20.87 3.97 -13.51
CA HIS A 34 -22.05 4.24 -14.33
C HIS A 34 -21.78 5.01 -15.62
N ILE A 35 -20.60 5.63 -15.75
CA ILE A 35 -20.37 6.65 -16.79
C ILE A 35 -19.16 6.37 -17.69
N THR A 36 -18.35 5.39 -17.31
CA THR A 36 -17.08 5.09 -17.99
C THR A 36 -17.16 3.74 -18.68
N ASP A 37 -16.56 3.64 -19.87
CA ASP A 37 -16.41 2.36 -20.59
C ASP A 37 -15.18 1.60 -20.09
N ARG A 38 -14.14 2.34 -19.67
CA ARG A 38 -12.89 1.82 -19.08
C ARG A 38 -12.49 2.64 -17.86
N VAL A 39 -11.82 1.99 -16.91
CA VAL A 39 -11.36 2.59 -15.66
C VAL A 39 -9.88 2.34 -15.48
N ALA A 40 -9.14 3.38 -15.11
CA ALA A 40 -7.78 3.29 -14.61
C ALA A 40 -7.76 3.70 -13.12
N VAL A 41 -7.30 2.80 -12.26
CA VAL A 41 -7.13 3.03 -10.83
C VAL A 41 -5.69 3.45 -10.57
N MET A 42 -5.49 4.57 -9.89
CA MET A 42 -4.16 5.15 -9.65
C MET A 42 -3.81 5.23 -8.17
N TYR A 43 -2.54 5.02 -7.84
CA TYR A 43 -1.98 5.23 -6.51
C TYR A 43 -0.61 5.89 -6.58
N LEU A 44 -0.41 6.97 -5.82
CA LEU A 44 0.83 7.78 -5.82
C LEU A 44 1.32 8.20 -7.22
N GLY A 45 0.40 8.45 -8.15
CA GLY A 45 0.72 8.87 -9.52
C GLY A 45 0.89 7.73 -10.52
N GLU A 46 0.90 6.47 -10.06
CA GLU A 46 1.06 5.29 -10.91
C GLU A 46 -0.28 4.62 -11.20
N ILE A 47 -0.45 4.08 -12.42
CA ILE A 47 -1.59 3.22 -12.76
C ILE A 47 -1.37 1.85 -12.12
N MET A 48 -2.27 1.49 -11.20
CA MET A 48 -2.26 0.22 -10.48
C MET A 48 -3.07 -0.84 -11.21
N GLU A 49 -4.16 -0.44 -11.86
CA GLU A 49 -5.04 -1.35 -12.60
C GLU A 49 -5.78 -0.58 -13.69
N ILE A 50 -5.93 -1.17 -14.88
CA ILE A 50 -6.72 -0.59 -15.96
C ILE A 50 -7.47 -1.68 -16.73
N GLY A 51 -8.75 -1.48 -17.02
CA GLY A 51 -9.57 -2.47 -17.72
C GLY A 51 -10.93 -1.93 -18.13
N ALA A 52 -11.78 -2.79 -18.68
CA ALA A 52 -13.19 -2.48 -18.85
C ALA A 52 -13.82 -2.22 -17.47
N THR A 53 -14.77 -1.28 -17.40
CA THR A 53 -15.40 -0.90 -16.12
C THR A 53 -16.05 -2.10 -15.42
N GLN A 54 -16.60 -3.04 -16.19
CA GLN A 54 -17.18 -4.24 -15.60
C GLN A 54 -16.11 -5.14 -14.94
N ASP A 55 -15.02 -5.44 -15.66
CA ASP A 55 -13.96 -6.34 -15.18
C ASP A 55 -13.28 -5.79 -13.91
N VAL A 56 -12.95 -4.49 -13.89
CA VAL A 56 -12.32 -3.84 -12.73
C VAL A 56 -13.23 -3.87 -11.49
N PHE A 57 -14.56 -3.84 -11.67
CA PHE A 57 -15.51 -3.84 -10.55
C PHE A 57 -16.00 -5.22 -10.12
N GLU A 58 -16.01 -6.21 -11.02
CA GLU A 58 -16.51 -7.56 -10.75
C GLU A 58 -15.37 -8.56 -10.49
N SER A 59 -14.18 -8.32 -11.03
CA SER A 59 -13.00 -9.18 -10.88
C SER A 59 -11.71 -8.34 -10.80
N PRO A 60 -11.59 -7.42 -9.83
CA PRO A 60 -10.39 -6.61 -9.62
C PRO A 60 -9.17 -7.50 -9.39
N ALA A 61 -8.10 -7.20 -10.12
CA ALA A 61 -6.87 -7.98 -10.11
C ALA A 61 -5.73 -7.31 -9.33
N ASN A 62 -5.93 -6.11 -8.78
CA ASN A 62 -4.93 -5.43 -7.95
C ASN A 62 -5.36 -5.38 -6.48
N PRO A 63 -4.47 -5.72 -5.52
CA PRO A 63 -4.78 -5.60 -4.08
C PRO A 63 -5.27 -4.20 -3.66
N TYR A 64 -4.80 -3.15 -4.33
CA TYR A 64 -5.26 -1.79 -4.06
C TYR A 64 -6.71 -1.58 -4.49
N THR A 65 -7.07 -1.98 -5.71
CA THR A 65 -8.44 -1.90 -6.22
C THR A 65 -9.40 -2.75 -5.39
N LEU A 66 -9.00 -3.97 -5.04
CA LEU A 66 -9.72 -4.85 -4.11
C LEU A 66 -10.00 -4.13 -2.78
N SER A 67 -8.98 -3.50 -2.19
CA SER A 67 -9.13 -2.74 -0.94
C SER A 67 -10.11 -1.57 -1.10
N LEU A 68 -10.03 -0.81 -2.19
CA LEU A 68 -10.95 0.30 -2.47
C LEU A 68 -12.39 -0.17 -2.62
N LEU A 69 -12.63 -1.24 -3.38
CA LEU A 69 -13.96 -1.77 -3.62
C LEU A 69 -14.56 -2.38 -2.35
N SER A 70 -13.75 -3.05 -1.51
CA SER A 70 -14.21 -3.61 -0.22
C SER A 70 -14.73 -2.54 0.76
N ALA A 71 -14.34 -1.27 0.57
CA ALA A 71 -14.80 -0.16 1.40
C ALA A 71 -16.19 0.36 0.99
N ILE A 72 -16.71 -0.02 -0.19
CA ILE A 72 -18.00 0.44 -0.70
C ILE A 72 -19.15 -0.33 -0.01
N PRO A 73 -20.08 0.35 0.68
CA PRO A 73 -21.21 -0.32 1.31
C PRO A 73 -22.05 -1.13 0.31
N GLY A 74 -22.32 -2.40 0.60
CA GLY A 74 -23.15 -3.26 -0.26
C GLY A 74 -22.43 -3.94 -1.43
N SER A 75 -21.10 -3.81 -1.56
CA SER A 75 -20.28 -4.59 -2.49
C SER A 75 -20.11 -6.04 -1.99
N SER A 76 -21.20 -6.80 -1.90
CA SER A 76 -21.26 -8.15 -1.33
C SER A 76 -20.48 -9.24 -2.12
N ARG A 77 -19.81 -8.90 -3.22
CA ARG A 77 -19.19 -9.88 -4.14
C ARG A 77 -17.67 -10.02 -4.02
N LEU A 78 -16.99 -9.20 -3.21
CA LEU A 78 -15.52 -9.08 -3.24
C LEU A 78 -14.82 -9.21 -1.86
N GLY A 79 -15.43 -9.94 -0.94
CA GLY A 79 -14.79 -10.30 0.33
C GLY A 79 -15.52 -11.46 1.01
N PRO A 80 -14.85 -12.17 1.95
CA PRO A 80 -15.47 -13.26 2.69
C PRO A 80 -16.77 -12.79 3.35
N ALA A 81 -17.75 -13.69 3.41
CA ALA A 81 -19.08 -13.43 3.96
C ALA A 81 -18.98 -12.77 5.35
N GLU A 82 -19.70 -11.67 5.55
CA GLU A 82 -19.81 -10.93 6.81
C GLU A 82 -18.47 -10.52 7.45
N GLY A 83 -17.94 -9.36 7.06
CA GLY A 83 -17.32 -8.45 8.04
C GLY A 83 -15.87 -8.04 7.85
N ASP A 84 -15.08 -8.68 6.99
CA ASP A 84 -13.66 -8.31 6.85
C ASP A 84 -13.43 -7.37 5.66
N ARG A 85 -13.61 -6.07 5.91
CA ARG A 85 -13.10 -5.04 5.01
C ARG A 85 -11.59 -5.21 4.92
N LEU A 86 -11.06 -5.33 3.71
CA LEU A 86 -9.62 -5.29 3.46
C LEU A 86 -9.12 -3.89 3.81
N LYS A 87 -8.70 -3.70 5.06
CA LYS A 87 -8.20 -2.42 5.55
C LYS A 87 -6.73 -2.30 5.11
N PRO A 88 -6.41 -1.36 4.21
CA PRO A 88 -5.01 -1.07 3.91
C PRO A 88 -4.30 -0.67 5.20
N GLN A 89 -3.11 -1.21 5.41
CA GLN A 89 -2.35 -0.94 6.61
C GLN A 89 -1.81 0.49 6.60
N GLY A 90 -1.80 1.14 7.77
CA GLY A 90 -1.16 2.44 7.97
C GLY A 90 -1.67 3.60 7.08
N SER A 91 -0.93 4.70 7.12
CA SER A 91 -1.20 5.92 6.34
C SER A 91 -0.54 5.87 4.95
N PRO A 92 -1.09 6.56 3.94
CA PRO A 92 -0.42 6.74 2.65
C PRO A 92 1.01 7.30 2.80
N PRO A 93 1.99 6.78 2.03
CA PRO A 93 3.33 7.37 1.98
C PRO A 93 3.29 8.81 1.50
N ASN A 94 4.33 9.58 1.85
CA ASN A 94 4.54 10.90 1.27
C ASN A 94 4.82 10.79 -0.26
N PRO A 95 4.00 11.39 -1.14
CA PRO A 95 4.20 11.31 -2.59
C PRO A 95 5.51 11.92 -3.09
N ARG A 96 6.16 12.79 -2.31
CA ARG A 96 7.48 13.35 -2.65
C ARG A 96 8.59 12.28 -2.60
N TYR A 97 8.37 11.22 -1.82
CA TYR A 97 9.33 10.15 -1.59
C TYR A 97 8.61 8.79 -1.65
N PRO A 98 8.10 8.40 -2.83
CA PRO A 98 7.37 7.15 -2.99
C PRO A 98 8.27 5.94 -2.63
N PRO A 99 7.68 4.78 -2.32
CA PRO A 99 8.41 3.52 -2.29
C PRO A 99 9.17 3.28 -3.61
N ALA A 100 10.31 2.59 -3.56
CA ALA A 100 11.15 2.34 -4.74
C ALA A 100 10.56 1.26 -5.66
N GLY A 101 10.03 0.18 -5.10
CA GLY A 101 9.27 -0.84 -5.83
C GLY A 101 7.79 -0.50 -5.93
N CYS A 102 6.92 -1.46 -5.61
CA CYS A 102 5.47 -1.29 -5.68
C CYS A 102 5.00 -0.07 -4.84
N PRO A 103 4.28 0.91 -5.45
CA PRO A 103 3.81 2.10 -4.73
C PRO A 103 2.92 1.77 -3.53
N PHE A 104 2.18 0.66 -3.58
CA PHE A 104 1.25 0.22 -2.54
C PHE A 104 1.89 -0.74 -1.52
N ALA A 105 3.18 -1.08 -1.64
CA ALA A 105 3.85 -2.11 -0.84
C ALA A 105 3.73 -1.91 0.68
N THR A 106 3.73 -0.67 1.16
CA THR A 106 3.69 -0.35 2.60
C THR A 106 2.31 -0.51 3.23
N ARG A 107 1.27 -0.73 2.42
CA ARG A 107 -0.13 -0.82 2.85
C ARG A 107 -0.84 -2.06 2.31
N CYS A 108 -0.14 -2.83 1.47
CA CYS A 108 -0.68 -3.99 0.79
C CYS A 108 -0.95 -5.12 1.80
N PRO A 109 -2.19 -5.61 1.91
CA PRO A 109 -2.52 -6.72 2.81
C PRO A 109 -1.85 -8.04 2.39
N VAL A 110 -1.59 -8.21 1.09
CA VAL A 110 -0.97 -9.42 0.50
C VAL A 110 0.44 -9.19 0.01
N LYS A 111 1.20 -8.33 0.72
CA LYS A 111 2.62 -8.13 0.46
C LYS A 111 3.34 -9.49 0.50
N VAL A 112 4.15 -9.78 -0.52
CA VAL A 112 4.89 -11.04 -0.60
C VAL A 112 5.87 -11.11 0.58
N ARG A 113 5.79 -12.15 1.39
CA ARG A 113 6.69 -12.34 2.54
C ARG A 113 8.00 -12.99 2.08
N PRO A 114 9.17 -12.51 2.54
CA PRO A 114 10.43 -13.22 2.32
C PRO A 114 10.45 -14.55 3.10
N ALA A 115 11.40 -15.43 2.74
CA ALA A 115 11.47 -16.78 3.28
C ALA A 115 11.60 -16.83 4.82
N ASN A 116 12.46 -15.98 5.38
CA ASN A 116 12.65 -15.83 6.83
C ASN A 116 11.44 -15.22 7.57
N ALA A 117 10.49 -14.61 6.84
CA ALA A 117 9.25 -14.09 7.40
C ALA A 117 8.07 -15.07 7.30
N GLN A 118 8.25 -16.25 6.72
CA GLN A 118 7.17 -17.24 6.58
C GLN A 118 6.71 -17.80 7.94
N GLU A 119 7.63 -17.93 8.90
CA GLU A 119 7.34 -18.43 10.26
C GLU A 119 6.72 -17.36 11.16
N LEU A 120 6.70 -16.10 10.73
CA LEU A 120 6.11 -15.01 11.50
C LEU A 120 4.59 -15.08 11.48
N SER A 121 3.99 -14.90 12.66
CA SER A 121 2.55 -14.65 12.76
C SER A 121 2.15 -13.41 11.94
N PRO A 122 0.91 -13.32 11.43
CA PRO A 122 0.44 -12.12 10.73
C PRO A 122 0.63 -10.83 11.54
N ALA A 123 0.42 -10.88 12.86
CA ALA A 123 0.63 -9.74 13.75
C ALA A 123 2.12 -9.36 13.88
N ALA A 124 3.02 -10.34 13.96
CA ALA A 124 4.47 -10.12 13.98
C ALA A 124 4.95 -9.46 12.68
N TRP A 125 4.51 -9.98 11.54
CA TRP A 125 4.82 -9.40 10.24
C TRP A 125 4.32 -7.96 10.12
N GLU A 126 3.08 -7.69 10.51
CA GLU A 126 2.49 -6.36 10.49
C GLU A 126 3.24 -5.38 11.39
N ALA A 127 3.64 -5.80 12.59
CA ALA A 127 4.41 -4.98 13.53
C ALA A 127 5.80 -4.62 12.96
N ILE A 128 6.50 -5.60 12.35
CA ILE A 128 7.79 -5.36 11.68
C ILE A 128 7.63 -4.38 10.52
N GLU A 129 6.64 -4.57 9.65
CA GLU A 129 6.39 -3.68 8.52
C GLU A 129 6.07 -2.24 8.95
N ARG A 130 5.26 -2.09 10.00
CA ARG A 130 4.99 -0.77 10.61
C ARG A 130 6.26 -0.14 11.16
N PHE A 131 7.08 -0.91 11.88
CA PHE A 131 8.34 -0.41 12.42
C PHE A 131 9.30 0.03 11.31
N ARG A 132 9.44 -0.78 10.24
CA ARG A 132 10.19 -0.41 9.02
C ARG A 132 9.66 0.88 8.38
N GLY A 133 8.35 1.09 8.37
CA GLY A 133 7.74 2.34 7.92
C GLY A 133 8.20 3.55 8.74
N ILE A 134 8.12 3.45 10.07
CA ILE A 134 8.51 4.53 11.00
C ILE A 134 10.00 4.85 10.87
N LEU A 135 10.88 3.85 10.75
CA LEU A 135 12.32 4.06 10.59
C LEU A 135 12.63 4.79 9.27
N ARG A 136 11.95 4.45 8.17
CA ARG A 136 12.10 5.17 6.88
C ARG A 136 11.66 6.62 6.97
N GLU A 137 10.55 6.90 7.64
CA GLU A 137 10.10 8.28 7.86
C GLU A 137 11.08 9.08 8.72
N ARG A 138 11.61 8.48 9.79
CA ARG A 138 12.64 9.10 10.64
C ARG A 138 13.95 9.33 9.91
N ALA A 139 14.38 8.38 9.07
CA ALA A 139 15.58 8.53 8.24
C ALA A 139 15.50 9.79 7.36
N ARG A 140 14.34 10.03 6.74
CA ARG A 140 14.07 11.21 5.90
C ARG A 140 13.98 12.50 6.72
N ALA A 141 13.37 12.47 7.91
CA ALA A 141 13.31 13.63 8.80
C ALA A 141 14.70 14.06 9.33
N GLY A 142 15.63 13.10 9.44
CA GLY A 142 17.03 13.30 9.80
C GLY A 142 17.86 14.06 8.77
N GLU A 143 17.43 14.11 7.50
CA GLU A 143 18.12 14.82 6.41
C GLU A 143 17.88 16.34 6.42
N SER A 144 16.97 16.85 7.28
CA SER A 144 16.78 18.30 7.41
C SER A 144 18.03 18.96 8.01
N LEU A 145 18.53 20.02 7.35
CA LEU A 145 19.65 20.87 7.80
C LEU A 145 19.53 21.26 9.29
N THR A 146 18.31 21.52 9.76
CA THR A 146 18.04 21.89 11.16
C THR A 146 18.25 20.74 12.14
N THR A 147 17.92 19.51 11.75
CA THR A 147 18.12 18.30 12.55
C THR A 147 19.60 17.94 12.67
N ALA A 148 20.35 18.07 11.56
CA ALA A 148 21.80 17.88 11.54
C ALA A 148 22.52 18.88 12.49
N VAL A 149 22.07 20.15 12.50
CA VAL A 149 22.58 21.18 13.42
C VAL A 149 22.23 20.88 14.87
N LYS A 150 20.98 20.50 15.18
CA LYS A 150 20.56 20.13 16.55
C LYS A 150 21.36 18.95 17.11
N ARG A 151 21.67 17.95 16.27
CA ARG A 151 22.51 16.80 16.65
C ARG A 151 23.94 17.22 16.97
N ARG A 152 24.53 18.08 16.14
CA ARG A 152 25.89 18.62 16.37
C ARG A 152 25.99 19.50 17.61
N LEU A 153 24.87 20.08 18.06
CA LEU A 153 24.78 20.88 19.27
C LEU A 153 24.35 20.09 20.53
N GLY A 154 24.11 18.77 20.43
CA GLY A 154 23.68 17.94 21.56
C GLY A 154 22.26 18.22 22.06
N LEU A 155 21.40 18.79 21.21
CA LEU A 155 20.04 19.24 21.56
C LEU A 155 18.92 18.31 21.06
N ALA A 156 19.26 17.12 20.55
CA ALA A 156 18.28 16.16 20.03
C ALA A 156 17.87 15.16 21.12
N ALA A 157 16.60 15.19 21.51
CA ALA A 157 15.96 14.22 22.41
C ALA A 157 15.12 13.24 21.58
N ASP A 158 15.75 12.24 20.96
CA ASP A 158 15.04 11.24 20.15
C ASP A 158 15.09 9.82 20.74
N THR A 159 15.86 9.59 21.81
CA THR A 159 16.07 8.25 22.37
C THR A 159 14.83 7.68 23.05
N GLU A 160 14.01 8.53 23.67
CA GLU A 160 12.80 8.12 24.41
C GLU A 160 11.64 7.78 23.45
N ALA A 161 11.61 8.39 22.26
CA ALA A 161 10.52 8.23 21.29
C ALA A 161 10.59 6.92 20.49
N ILE A 162 11.75 6.26 20.37
CA ILE A 162 11.85 4.98 19.65
C ILE A 162 11.43 3.81 20.54
N GLY A 163 11.88 3.78 21.80
CA GLY A 163 11.53 2.72 22.75
C GLY A 163 10.02 2.62 23.01
N THR A 164 9.32 3.76 23.07
CA THR A 164 7.85 3.79 23.19
C THR A 164 7.18 3.15 21.99
N VAL A 165 7.62 3.49 20.76
CA VAL A 165 7.07 2.89 19.52
C VAL A 165 7.26 1.38 19.49
N VAL A 166 8.43 0.89 19.90
CA VAL A 166 8.72 -0.55 19.94
C VAL A 166 7.81 -1.24 20.95
N THR A 167 7.63 -0.66 22.14
CA THR A 167 6.71 -1.18 23.15
C THR A 167 5.26 -1.22 22.63
N GLU A 168 4.82 -0.16 21.95
CA GLU A 168 3.46 -0.08 21.38
C GLU A 168 3.23 -1.11 20.28
N LEU A 169 4.22 -1.33 19.40
CA LEU A 169 4.09 -2.24 18.26
C LEU A 169 4.25 -3.72 18.66
N PHE A 170 5.18 -4.01 19.58
CA PHE A 170 5.60 -5.38 19.87
C PHE A 170 5.20 -5.89 21.25
N GLY A 171 4.68 -5.03 22.14
CA GLY A 171 4.39 -5.40 23.53
C GLY A 171 3.36 -6.52 23.71
N ASN A 172 2.52 -6.77 22.70
CA ASN A 172 1.53 -7.86 22.68
C ASN A 172 1.73 -8.82 21.49
N VAL A 173 2.95 -8.88 20.94
CA VAL A 173 3.25 -9.63 19.72
C VAL A 173 4.41 -10.57 20.00
N ASP A 174 4.15 -11.87 19.87
CA ASP A 174 5.20 -12.89 20.02
C ASP A 174 6.09 -12.91 18.77
N LEU A 175 7.38 -12.64 18.98
CA LEU A 175 8.41 -12.72 17.96
C LEU A 175 9.29 -13.96 18.18
N PRO A 176 9.64 -14.71 17.11
CA PRO A 176 10.72 -15.68 17.17
C PRO A 176 12.04 -15.01 17.62
N PRO A 177 12.97 -15.74 18.27
CA PRO A 177 14.21 -15.18 18.79
C PRO A 177 15.00 -14.36 17.76
N ASP A 178 15.19 -14.91 16.56
CA ASP A 178 15.96 -14.24 15.50
C ASP A 178 15.32 -12.91 15.06
N ALA A 179 13.98 -12.86 15.05
CA ALA A 179 13.24 -11.64 14.73
C ALA A 179 13.28 -10.61 15.88
N ALA A 180 13.19 -11.07 17.13
CA ALA A 180 13.32 -10.21 18.31
C ALA A 180 14.73 -9.58 18.39
N ASP A 181 15.77 -10.35 18.09
CA ASP A 181 17.15 -9.88 18.04
C ASP A 181 17.33 -8.82 16.95
N SER A 182 16.77 -9.06 15.75
CA SER A 182 16.79 -8.10 14.64
C SER A 182 16.07 -6.80 14.97
N VAL A 183 14.88 -6.87 15.60
CA VAL A 183 14.12 -5.69 16.05
C VAL A 183 14.89 -4.92 17.14
N THR A 184 15.53 -5.62 18.07
CA THR A 184 16.32 -5.02 19.14
C THR A 184 17.55 -4.30 18.58
N ALA A 185 18.31 -4.97 17.71
CA ALA A 185 19.48 -4.39 17.04
C ALA A 185 19.10 -3.14 16.22
N ALA A 186 17.99 -3.19 15.46
CA ALA A 186 17.49 -2.06 14.71
C ALA A 186 17.05 -0.90 15.63
N THR A 187 16.42 -1.20 16.76
CA THR A 187 16.01 -0.19 17.75
C THR A 187 17.20 0.56 18.32
N ASP A 188 18.27 -0.14 18.67
CA ASP A 188 19.48 0.48 19.19
C ASP A 188 20.22 1.28 18.11
N ARG A 189 20.32 0.74 16.89
CA ARG A 189 20.93 1.44 15.76
C ARG A 189 20.16 2.71 15.40
N ALA A 190 18.83 2.68 15.45
CA ALA A 190 17.97 3.82 15.12
C ALA A 190 18.23 5.06 15.99
N ARG A 191 18.81 4.90 17.20
CA ARG A 191 19.21 6.02 18.07
C ARG A 191 20.29 6.89 17.43
N SER A 192 21.17 6.29 16.63
CA SER A 192 22.29 6.97 15.97
C SER A 192 22.05 7.19 14.48
N SER A 193 21.47 6.19 13.81
CA SER A 193 21.22 6.19 12.38
C SER A 193 19.91 5.44 12.06
N PRO A 194 18.78 6.16 11.97
CA PRO A 194 17.51 5.58 11.52
C PRO A 194 17.58 5.00 10.10
N ALA A 195 18.44 5.57 9.24
CA ALA A 195 18.65 5.09 7.88
C ALA A 195 19.28 3.70 7.86
N ASP A 196 20.36 3.49 8.63
CA ASP A 196 21.02 2.19 8.69
C ASP A 196 20.13 1.16 9.38
N ALA A 197 19.39 1.55 10.42
CA ALA A 197 18.40 0.67 11.06
C ALA A 197 17.28 0.22 10.10
N ALA A 198 16.82 1.14 9.23
CA ALA A 198 15.85 0.79 8.20
C ALA A 198 16.44 -0.13 7.13
N ALA A 199 17.73 0.04 6.79
CA ALA A 199 18.44 -0.80 5.84
C ALA A 199 18.62 -2.22 6.38
N ASP A 200 19.05 -2.38 7.64
CA ASP A 200 19.22 -3.70 8.27
C ASP A 200 17.91 -4.51 8.26
N LEU A 201 16.79 -3.90 8.69
CA LEU A 201 15.50 -4.57 8.66
C LEU A 201 14.99 -4.81 7.24
N ALA A 202 15.44 -4.05 6.24
CA ALA A 202 15.11 -4.30 4.85
C ALA A 202 15.96 -5.40 4.23
N GLU A 203 17.17 -5.62 4.71
CA GLU A 203 18.00 -6.77 4.34
C GLU A 203 17.40 -8.05 4.90
N GLU A 204 17.02 -8.04 6.18
CA GLU A 204 16.40 -9.18 6.83
C GLU A 204 14.96 -9.39 6.32
N PHE A 205 14.05 -8.44 6.55
CA PHE A 205 12.62 -8.61 6.30
C PHE A 205 12.13 -7.98 4.98
N GLY A 206 13.04 -7.72 4.04
CA GLY A 206 12.71 -7.12 2.75
C GLY A 206 11.78 -7.98 1.90
N SER A 207 10.72 -7.38 1.38
CA SER A 207 9.87 -8.03 0.39
C SER A 207 10.37 -7.73 -1.01
N VAL A 208 10.15 -8.65 -1.96
CA VAL A 208 10.30 -8.35 -3.39
C VAL A 208 9.48 -7.13 -3.81
N CYS A 209 8.33 -6.88 -3.16
CA CYS A 209 7.50 -5.71 -3.42
C CYS A 209 8.17 -4.37 -3.04
N ASP A 210 9.20 -4.39 -2.19
CA ASP A 210 9.92 -3.17 -1.78
C ASP A 210 10.90 -2.69 -2.87
N GLN A 211 11.34 -3.60 -3.74
CA GLN A 211 12.35 -3.37 -4.78
C GLN A 211 11.77 -3.46 -6.19
N GLU A 212 10.74 -4.28 -6.36
CA GLU A 212 10.09 -4.56 -7.64
C GLU A 212 8.61 -4.19 -7.58
N GLY A 213 8.03 -3.90 -8.74
CA GLY A 213 6.62 -3.52 -8.83
C GLY A 213 6.26 -2.51 -9.92
N ASP A 214 7.18 -2.22 -10.84
CA ASP A 214 6.92 -1.32 -11.97
C ASP A 214 6.26 -2.02 -13.16
N ASP A 215 6.41 -3.34 -13.25
CA ASP A 215 5.85 -4.15 -14.32
C ASP A 215 4.31 -4.15 -14.27
N ILE A 216 3.72 -4.10 -15.46
CA ILE A 216 2.28 -4.24 -15.70
C ILE A 216 2.02 -5.61 -16.31
N TYR A 217 1.08 -6.36 -15.73
CA TYR A 217 0.75 -7.71 -16.14
C TYR A 217 -0.63 -7.75 -16.78
N ALA A 218 -0.75 -8.41 -17.92
CA ALA A 218 -2.05 -8.70 -18.52
C ALA A 218 -2.75 -9.80 -17.71
N VAL A 219 -3.93 -9.48 -17.18
CA VAL A 219 -4.75 -10.37 -16.34
C VAL A 219 -6.05 -10.79 -17.03
N GLY A 220 -6.30 -10.24 -18.22
CA GLY A 220 -7.45 -10.54 -19.06
C GLY A 220 -7.37 -9.80 -20.39
N SER A 221 -8.44 -9.84 -21.17
CA SER A 221 -8.50 -9.17 -22.48
C SER A 221 -8.61 -7.65 -22.33
N GLY A 222 -7.48 -6.94 -22.42
CA GLY A 222 -7.45 -5.48 -22.23
C GLY A 222 -7.57 -5.05 -20.76
N HIS A 223 -7.31 -5.98 -19.84
CA HIS A 223 -7.28 -5.76 -18.39
C HIS A 223 -5.86 -6.02 -17.89
N GLU A 224 -5.30 -5.02 -17.24
CA GLU A 224 -3.92 -4.98 -16.81
C GLU A 224 -3.81 -4.59 -15.33
N SER A 225 -2.87 -5.17 -14.60
CA SER A 225 -2.64 -4.91 -13.18
C SER A 225 -1.15 -4.84 -12.84
N ARG A 226 -0.76 -3.84 -12.07
CA ARG A 226 0.59 -3.65 -11.52
C ARG A 226 0.72 -4.38 -10.20
N CYS A 227 1.06 -5.66 -10.24
CA CYS A 227 1.32 -6.47 -9.04
C CYS A 227 2.30 -7.61 -9.34
N VAL A 228 3.36 -7.70 -8.55
CA VAL A 228 4.37 -8.78 -8.67
C VAL A 228 3.79 -10.19 -8.46
N ARG A 229 2.63 -10.30 -7.78
CA ARG A 229 1.93 -11.57 -7.56
C ARG A 229 1.31 -12.18 -8.82
N HIS A 230 1.31 -11.47 -9.95
CA HIS A 230 0.91 -12.03 -11.25
C HIS A 230 2.01 -12.86 -11.92
N ARG A 231 3.19 -12.97 -11.33
CA ARG A 231 4.23 -13.91 -11.79
C ARG A 231 3.90 -15.32 -11.30
N ASP A 232 4.18 -16.32 -12.13
CA ASP A 232 3.86 -17.74 -11.90
C ASP A 232 4.39 -18.31 -10.57
N GLN A 233 5.43 -17.72 -10.00
CA GLN A 233 6.07 -18.16 -8.75
C GLN A 233 5.35 -17.70 -7.47
N TYR A 234 4.31 -16.87 -7.58
CA TYR A 234 3.53 -16.38 -6.46
C TYR A 234 2.05 -16.74 -6.64
N GLU A 235 1.34 -16.93 -5.53
CA GLU A 235 -0.12 -17.02 -5.57
C GLU A 235 -0.70 -15.68 -6.05
N SER A 236 -1.84 -15.75 -6.75
CA SER A 236 -2.48 -14.56 -7.29
C SER A 236 -2.91 -13.60 -6.16
N PRO A 237 -3.12 -12.30 -6.46
CA PRO A 237 -3.64 -11.36 -5.48
C PRO A 237 -4.92 -11.79 -4.77
N SER A 238 -5.83 -12.46 -5.49
CA SER A 238 -7.11 -12.92 -4.95
C SER A 238 -6.93 -14.13 -4.03
N ASP A 239 -6.13 -15.12 -4.45
CA ASP A 239 -5.89 -16.32 -3.65
C ASP A 239 -5.17 -15.98 -2.34
N ALA A 240 -4.27 -14.99 -2.36
CA ALA A 240 -3.54 -14.55 -1.18
C ALA A 240 -4.40 -13.81 -0.13
N LEU A 241 -5.63 -13.46 -0.49
CA LEU A 241 -6.60 -12.79 0.39
C LEU A 241 -7.60 -13.75 1.05
N GLU A 242 -7.68 -15.01 0.57
CA GLU A 242 -8.55 -16.07 1.12
C GLU A 242 -7.91 -16.77 2.33
#